data_AF-A0A928T203-F1
#
_entry.id   AF-A0A928T203-F1
#
_cell.length_a   1.000
_cell.length_b   1.000
_cell.length_c   1.000
_cell.angle_alpha   90.00
_cell.angle_beta   90.00
_cell.angle_gamma   90.00
#
_symmetry.space_group_name_H-M   'P 1'
#
loop_
_entity.id
_entity.type
_entity.pdbx_description
1 polymer ?
#
loop_
_entity_poly.entity_id
_entity_poly.type
_entity_poly.pdbx_seq_one_letter_code
_entity_poly.pdbx_strand_id
1 'polypeptide(L)'
;MAETAGPYRIGGETVSVAPHFRMTGGYGPSREVALRRIEHALGPDDFRKLAFVAGRVTSGKGTPNEVRTLTQALIDRGAAGAFVTGSEEAAIRKMMWEHGIGMDCSGYVFQAFLSVRANAAGTPASPSTYSVGSLERHQLPSPGLRRVLPSEARAGDLFILSGNPGHKTIVHSNREVVTTDRKLNVSGRVIPETFLRAGFPDGYPATLRVFEVDSSWGAGEAGHPEAGVKRELWVQNQANGLWGYWNNDGAFRVSAGPYDHAIDGVYRGKDEP
;
A
#
# COMPACT_ATOMS: atom_id res chain seq x y z
N MET A 1 4.64 5.43 -10.50
CA MET A 1 4.22 4.27 -11.31
C MET A 1 4.73 3.03 -10.61
N ALA A 2 3.85 2.13 -10.18
CA ALA A 2 4.30 0.80 -9.75
C ALA A 2 4.71 0.05 -11.03
N GLU A 3 5.99 -0.29 -11.15
CA GLU A 3 6.43 -1.23 -12.17
C GLU A 3 5.57 -2.51 -12.07
N THR A 4 5.02 -2.94 -13.20
CA THR A 4 4.36 -4.23 -13.31
C THR A 4 5.36 -5.31 -12.93
N ALA A 5 5.05 -6.17 -11.95
CA ALA A 5 5.85 -7.37 -11.72
C ALA A 5 5.52 -8.38 -12.82
N GLY A 6 6.01 -8.11 -14.00
CA GLY A 6 5.82 -8.83 -15.25
C GLY A 6 6.74 -8.15 -16.27
N PRO A 7 7.15 -8.84 -17.33
CA PRO A 7 6.47 -9.98 -17.94
C PRO A 7 6.70 -11.34 -17.28
N TYR A 8 5.71 -12.22 -17.40
CA TYR A 8 5.77 -13.67 -17.17
C TYR A 8 5.74 -14.42 -18.49
N ARG A 9 6.39 -15.58 -18.55
CA ARG A 9 6.35 -16.48 -19.72
C ARG A 9 5.51 -17.71 -19.40
N ILE A 10 4.47 -17.94 -20.19
CA ILE A 10 3.57 -19.11 -20.07
C ILE A 10 3.16 -19.54 -21.48
N GLY A 11 3.23 -20.84 -21.79
CA GLY A 11 2.85 -21.34 -23.12
C GLY A 11 3.63 -20.78 -24.32
N GLY A 12 4.77 -20.12 -24.10
CA GLY A 12 5.51 -19.39 -25.14
C GLY A 12 5.07 -17.93 -25.32
N GLU A 13 3.99 -17.51 -24.66
CA GLU A 13 3.50 -16.14 -24.64
C GLU A 13 4.08 -15.34 -23.47
N THR A 14 3.98 -14.02 -23.59
CA THR A 14 4.39 -13.06 -22.56
C THR A 14 3.16 -12.37 -21.98
N VAL A 15 2.91 -12.59 -20.69
CA VAL A 15 1.76 -12.03 -19.98
C VAL A 15 2.25 -11.04 -18.92
N SER A 16 1.67 -9.84 -18.87
CA SER A 16 1.98 -8.85 -17.83
C SER A 16 0.92 -8.88 -16.75
N VAL A 17 1.30 -9.20 -15.51
CA VAL A 17 0.40 -9.24 -14.36
C VAL A 17 1.04 -8.42 -13.24
N ALA A 18 0.31 -7.51 -12.60
CA ALA A 18 0.84 -6.77 -11.45
C ALA A 18 1.02 -7.70 -10.22
N PRO A 19 1.91 -7.36 -9.26
CA PRO A 19 1.93 -8.07 -7.99
C PRO A 19 0.54 -8.11 -7.38
N HIS A 20 0.14 -9.27 -6.89
CA HIS A 20 -1.10 -9.37 -6.14
C HIS A 20 -0.95 -8.65 -4.78
N PHE A 21 -2.00 -7.94 -4.35
CA PHE A 21 -2.04 -7.31 -3.04
C PHE A 21 -2.73 -8.20 -2.02
N ARG A 22 -1.96 -8.73 -1.06
CA ARG A 22 -2.46 -9.59 0.02
C ARG A 22 -2.14 -8.96 1.36
N MET A 23 -3.08 -9.03 2.30
CA MET A 23 -2.83 -8.57 3.67
C MET A 23 -2.27 -9.73 4.49
N THR A 24 -1.03 -9.61 4.95
CA THR A 24 -0.44 -10.58 5.88
C THR A 24 -1.29 -10.65 7.15
N GLY A 25 -1.78 -11.85 7.50
CA GLY A 25 -2.71 -12.04 8.62
C GLY A 25 -4.18 -11.75 8.30
N GLY A 26 -4.50 -11.34 7.08
CA GLY A 26 -5.86 -11.24 6.57
C GLY A 26 -6.30 -12.51 5.83
N TYR A 27 -7.10 -12.33 4.78
CA TYR A 27 -7.60 -13.42 3.94
C TYR A 27 -6.47 -14.11 3.14
N GLY A 28 -6.71 -15.38 2.79
CA GLY A 28 -5.76 -16.25 2.08
C GLY A 28 -4.99 -17.21 3.00
N PRO A 29 -4.02 -17.98 2.46
CA PRO A 29 -3.26 -18.93 3.27
C PRO A 29 -2.35 -18.22 4.28
N SER A 30 -2.20 -18.81 5.47
CA SER A 30 -1.15 -18.38 6.42
C SER A 30 0.22 -18.48 5.76
N ARG A 31 1.22 -17.78 6.30
CA ARG A 31 2.59 -17.82 5.77
C ARG A 31 3.14 -19.24 5.73
N GLU A 32 2.90 -20.02 6.78
CA GLU A 32 3.37 -21.40 6.91
C GLU A 32 2.69 -22.30 5.87
N VAL A 33 1.39 -22.12 5.65
CA VAL A 33 0.64 -22.86 4.61
C VAL A 33 1.16 -22.48 3.22
N ALA A 34 1.35 -21.18 2.96
CA ALA A 34 1.88 -20.67 1.70
C ALA A 34 3.26 -21.25 1.39
N LEU A 35 4.18 -21.24 2.37
CA LEU A 35 5.53 -21.81 2.21
C LEU A 35 5.50 -23.30 1.89
N ARG A 36 4.65 -24.09 2.58
CA ARG A 36 4.49 -25.53 2.28
C ARG A 36 3.95 -25.77 0.87
N ARG A 37 2.98 -24.96 0.42
CA ARG A 37 2.44 -25.05 -0.95
C ARG A 37 3.52 -24.74 -2.00
N ILE A 38 4.30 -23.68 -1.76
CA ILE A 38 5.42 -23.31 -2.64
C ILE A 38 6.48 -24.41 -2.68
N GLU A 39 6.88 -24.94 -1.52
CA GLU A 39 7.87 -26.03 -1.43
C GLU A 39 7.39 -27.28 -2.18
N HIS A 40 6.11 -27.65 -2.01
CA HIS A 40 5.50 -28.77 -2.72
C HIS A 40 5.52 -28.55 -4.25
N ALA A 41 5.16 -27.36 -4.72
CA ALA A 41 5.10 -27.05 -6.15
C ALA A 41 6.50 -26.97 -6.81
N LEU A 42 7.49 -26.44 -6.11
CA LEU A 42 8.86 -26.29 -6.65
C LEU A 42 9.72 -27.56 -6.49
N GLY A 43 9.42 -28.39 -5.49
CA GLY A 43 10.32 -29.42 -5.01
C GLY A 43 11.45 -28.86 -4.12
N PRO A 44 12.12 -29.74 -3.35
CA PRO A 44 13.00 -29.31 -2.25
C PRO A 44 14.23 -28.52 -2.71
N ASP A 45 14.83 -28.87 -3.84
CA ASP A 45 16.08 -28.22 -4.28
C ASP A 45 15.84 -26.80 -4.82
N ASP A 46 14.79 -26.58 -5.61
CA ASP A 46 14.46 -25.25 -6.09
C ASP A 46 13.86 -24.37 -5.00
N PHE A 47 13.07 -24.96 -4.10
CA PHE A 47 12.63 -24.26 -2.89
C PHE A 47 13.81 -23.80 -2.05
N ARG A 48 14.84 -24.63 -1.83
CA ARG A 48 16.04 -24.24 -1.08
C ARG A 48 16.73 -23.02 -1.69
N LYS A 49 16.84 -22.95 -3.02
CA LYS A 49 17.41 -21.79 -3.73
C LYS A 49 16.57 -20.53 -3.58
N LEU A 50 15.25 -20.68 -3.48
CA LEU A 50 14.29 -19.57 -3.43
C LEU A 50 13.71 -19.31 -2.02
N ALA A 51 14.19 -19.99 -0.98
CA ALA A 51 13.57 -19.97 0.34
C ALA A 51 13.50 -18.56 0.95
N PHE A 52 14.56 -17.76 0.75
CA PHE A 52 14.57 -16.36 1.19
C PHE A 52 13.53 -15.51 0.45
N VAL A 53 13.45 -15.66 -0.88
CA VAL A 53 12.49 -14.97 -1.74
C VAL A 53 11.06 -15.36 -1.36
N ALA A 54 10.78 -16.66 -1.23
CA ALA A 54 9.50 -17.19 -0.77
C ALA A 54 9.15 -16.65 0.61
N GLY A 55 10.10 -16.61 1.55
CA GLY A 55 9.91 -16.08 2.89
C GLY A 55 9.50 -14.62 2.93
N ARG A 56 10.05 -13.76 2.04
CA ARG A 56 9.72 -12.33 1.93
C ARG A 56 8.41 -12.09 1.19
N VAL A 57 8.21 -12.78 0.08
CA VAL A 57 7.00 -12.65 -0.74
C VAL A 57 5.76 -13.12 0.03
N THR A 58 5.88 -14.21 0.79
CA THR A 58 4.77 -14.72 1.63
C THR A 58 4.47 -13.90 2.88
N SER A 59 5.38 -12.99 3.27
CA SER A 59 5.14 -12.01 4.33
C SER A 59 4.73 -10.62 3.80
N GLY A 60 4.43 -10.51 2.50
CA GLY A 60 4.03 -9.27 1.87
C GLY A 60 5.16 -8.26 1.68
N LYS A 61 6.43 -8.67 1.85
CA LYS A 61 7.64 -7.82 1.83
C LYS A 61 8.54 -8.04 0.61
N GLY A 62 8.11 -8.86 -0.33
CA GLY A 62 8.83 -9.10 -1.58
C GLY A 62 8.94 -7.82 -2.41
N THR A 63 10.11 -7.59 -3.01
CA THR A 63 10.24 -6.61 -4.11
C THR A 63 9.46 -7.09 -5.35
N PRO A 64 9.14 -6.20 -6.31
CA PRO A 64 8.54 -6.62 -7.58
C PRO A 64 9.35 -7.71 -8.30
N ASN A 65 10.68 -7.62 -8.26
CA ASN A 65 11.55 -8.63 -8.86
C ASN A 65 11.50 -9.98 -8.12
N GLU A 66 11.42 -9.97 -6.79
CA GLU A 66 11.26 -11.18 -5.97
C GLU A 66 9.91 -11.87 -6.24
N VAL A 67 8.83 -11.08 -6.30
CA VAL A 67 7.49 -11.57 -6.70
C VAL A 67 7.55 -12.19 -8.10
N ARG A 68 8.17 -11.50 -9.06
CA ARG A 68 8.34 -12.01 -10.43
C ARG A 68 9.12 -13.32 -10.45
N THR A 69 10.27 -13.36 -9.78
CA THR A 69 11.17 -14.52 -9.76
C THR A 69 10.46 -15.76 -9.22
N LEU A 70 9.79 -15.64 -8.08
CA LEU A 70 9.09 -16.77 -7.48
C LEU A 70 7.89 -17.22 -8.30
N THR A 71 7.11 -16.26 -8.81
CA THR A 71 5.94 -16.57 -9.65
C THR A 71 6.35 -17.26 -10.93
N GLN A 72 7.42 -16.79 -11.60
CA GLN A 72 7.91 -17.45 -12.82
C GLN A 72 8.39 -18.87 -12.52
N ALA A 73 9.13 -19.09 -11.42
CA ALA A 73 9.57 -20.44 -11.04
C ALA A 73 8.40 -21.41 -10.83
N LEU A 74 7.27 -20.94 -10.28
CA LEU A 74 6.05 -21.74 -10.14
C LEU A 74 5.39 -22.02 -11.49
N ILE A 75 5.35 -21.04 -12.39
CA ILE A 75 4.85 -21.22 -13.76
C ILE A 75 5.69 -22.26 -14.51
N ASP A 76 7.03 -22.18 -14.42
CA ASP A 76 7.96 -23.09 -15.07
C ASP A 76 7.80 -24.54 -14.57
N ARG A 77 7.31 -24.71 -13.32
CA ARG A 77 6.97 -26.01 -12.72
C ARG A 77 5.53 -26.47 -13.02
N GLY A 78 4.79 -25.74 -13.85
CA GLY A 78 3.43 -26.08 -14.27
C GLY A 78 2.34 -25.73 -13.25
N ALA A 79 2.67 -25.01 -12.17
CA ALA A 79 1.71 -24.71 -11.10
C ALA A 79 0.52 -23.87 -11.60
N ALA A 80 0.73 -23.00 -12.60
CA ALA A 80 -0.33 -22.20 -13.20
C ALA A 80 -1.43 -23.06 -13.88
N GLY A 81 -1.07 -24.24 -14.38
CA GLY A 81 -2.00 -25.16 -15.04
C GLY A 81 -3.15 -25.63 -14.13
N ALA A 82 -2.92 -25.68 -12.82
CA ALA A 82 -3.93 -26.06 -11.83
C ALA A 82 -5.02 -24.98 -11.63
N PHE A 83 -4.80 -23.77 -12.15
CA PHE A 83 -5.66 -22.60 -11.91
C PHE A 83 -6.26 -22.01 -13.17
N VAL A 84 -6.21 -22.74 -14.30
CA VAL A 84 -6.79 -22.29 -15.56
C VAL A 84 -8.32 -22.19 -15.43
N THR A 85 -8.78 -20.98 -15.16
CA THR A 85 -10.19 -20.60 -15.17
C THR A 85 -10.32 -19.29 -15.94
N GLY A 86 -10.34 -19.37 -17.27
CA GLY A 86 -10.39 -18.19 -18.15
C GLY A 86 -9.01 -17.80 -18.69
N SER A 87 -8.64 -16.52 -18.56
CA SER A 87 -7.40 -15.97 -19.11
C SER A 87 -6.15 -16.40 -18.33
N GLU A 88 -4.99 -16.37 -18.98
CA GLU A 88 -3.70 -16.65 -18.34
C GLU A 88 -3.40 -15.66 -17.21
N GLU A 89 -3.78 -14.39 -17.37
CA GLU A 89 -3.69 -13.40 -16.30
C GLU A 89 -4.50 -13.82 -15.06
N ALA A 90 -5.74 -14.27 -15.25
CA ALA A 90 -6.58 -14.73 -14.15
C ALA A 90 -5.98 -15.97 -13.46
N ALA A 91 -5.42 -16.91 -14.23
CA ALA A 91 -4.73 -18.08 -13.70
C ALA A 91 -3.49 -17.70 -12.88
N ILE A 92 -2.66 -16.76 -13.36
CA ILE A 92 -1.49 -16.25 -12.63
C ILE A 92 -1.91 -15.56 -11.33
N ARG A 93 -2.92 -14.68 -11.36
CA ARG A 93 -3.43 -14.00 -10.15
C ARG A 93 -3.95 -15.00 -9.12
N LYS A 94 -4.72 -16.00 -9.56
CA LYS A 94 -5.22 -17.06 -8.70
C LYS A 94 -4.10 -17.92 -8.13
N MET A 95 -3.10 -18.28 -8.94
CA MET A 95 -1.91 -18.99 -8.48
C MET A 95 -1.16 -18.18 -7.42
N MET A 96 -0.96 -16.88 -7.63
CA MET A 96 -0.33 -15.99 -6.65
C MET A 96 -1.12 -16.00 -5.33
N TRP A 97 -2.44 -15.83 -5.39
CA TRP A 97 -3.31 -15.87 -4.21
C TRP A 97 -3.19 -17.19 -3.42
N GLU A 98 -3.31 -18.33 -4.11
CA GLU A 98 -3.26 -19.66 -3.51
C GLU A 98 -1.90 -20.01 -2.90
N HIS A 99 -0.82 -19.43 -3.44
CA HIS A 99 0.53 -19.60 -2.90
C HIS A 99 0.92 -18.48 -1.94
N GLY A 100 0.00 -17.58 -1.59
CA GLY A 100 0.31 -16.45 -0.71
C GLY A 100 1.39 -15.54 -1.29
N ILE A 101 1.46 -15.39 -2.60
CA ILE A 101 2.41 -14.49 -3.25
C ILE A 101 1.79 -13.10 -3.37
N GLY A 102 2.46 -12.09 -2.82
CA GLY A 102 2.03 -10.72 -3.00
C GLY A 102 2.76 -9.71 -2.15
N MET A 103 2.20 -8.51 -2.14
CA MET A 103 2.66 -7.36 -1.36
C MET A 103 1.55 -6.90 -0.41
N ASP A 104 1.89 -6.51 0.81
CA ASP A 104 0.94 -5.89 1.75
C ASP A 104 1.15 -4.38 1.85
N CYS A 105 0.30 -3.69 2.61
CA CYS A 105 0.38 -2.24 2.74
C CYS A 105 1.72 -1.76 3.29
N SER A 106 2.33 -2.52 4.20
CA SER A 106 3.62 -2.15 4.78
C SER A 106 4.75 -2.41 3.79
N GLY A 107 4.72 -3.51 3.06
CA GLY A 107 5.69 -3.82 2.01
C GLY A 107 5.66 -2.81 0.88
N TYR A 108 4.46 -2.43 0.42
CA TYR A 108 4.31 -1.42 -0.63
C TYR A 108 4.83 -0.06 -0.19
N VAL A 109 4.33 0.47 0.93
CA VAL A 109 4.71 1.79 1.43
C VAL A 109 6.21 1.86 1.64
N PHE A 110 6.80 0.78 2.15
CA PHE A 110 8.24 0.71 2.33
C PHE A 110 9.03 0.76 1.00
N GLN A 111 8.64 -0.01 -0.01
CA GLN A 111 9.30 0.02 -1.32
C GLN A 111 9.13 1.40 -1.99
N ALA A 112 7.94 1.99 -1.91
CA ALA A 112 7.67 3.33 -2.42
C ALA A 112 8.55 4.38 -1.74
N PHE A 113 8.68 4.28 -0.42
CA PHE A 113 9.51 5.15 0.40
C PHE A 113 10.99 5.11 0.02
N LEU A 114 11.56 3.91 -0.13
CA LEU A 114 12.92 3.76 -0.60
C LEU A 114 13.10 4.28 -2.02
N SER A 115 12.14 4.03 -2.91
CA SER A 115 12.20 4.47 -4.30
C SER A 115 12.25 6.00 -4.40
N VAL A 116 11.39 6.71 -3.64
CA VAL A 116 11.40 8.18 -3.61
C VAL A 116 12.77 8.71 -3.17
N ARG A 117 13.42 8.06 -2.20
CA ARG A 117 14.75 8.48 -1.72
C ARG A 117 15.91 8.12 -2.61
N ALA A 118 15.89 6.95 -3.22
CA ALA A 118 16.91 6.55 -4.17
C ALA A 118 17.01 7.58 -5.31
N ASN A 119 15.86 8.08 -5.75
CA ASN A 119 15.77 9.11 -6.78
C ASN A 119 16.23 10.49 -6.30
N ALA A 120 15.96 10.86 -5.04
CA ALA A 120 16.33 12.16 -4.50
C ALA A 120 17.83 12.29 -4.21
N ALA A 121 18.47 11.22 -3.71
CA ALA A 121 19.88 11.23 -3.30
C ALA A 121 20.86 10.84 -4.41
N GLY A 122 20.38 10.31 -5.54
CA GLY A 122 21.25 9.74 -6.59
C GLY A 122 21.96 8.44 -6.20
N THR A 123 21.68 7.92 -5.00
CA THR A 123 22.27 6.70 -4.42
C THR A 123 21.13 5.80 -3.93
N PRO A 124 21.20 4.47 -4.12
CA PRO A 124 20.14 3.57 -3.64
C PRO A 124 19.89 3.75 -2.13
N ALA A 125 18.64 4.05 -1.76
CA ALA A 125 18.23 4.11 -0.37
C ALA A 125 18.33 2.71 0.26
N SER A 126 19.10 2.58 1.34
CA SER A 126 19.27 1.28 2.01
C SER A 126 18.14 1.02 3.03
N PRO A 127 17.52 -0.18 3.01
CA PRO A 127 16.63 -0.63 4.08
C PRO A 127 17.24 -0.52 5.49
N SER A 128 18.56 -0.74 5.63
CA SER A 128 19.22 -0.70 6.94
C SER A 128 19.21 0.71 7.55
N THR A 129 19.38 1.74 6.72
CA THR A 129 19.43 3.14 7.13
C THR A 129 18.14 3.59 7.84
N TYR A 130 16.99 3.12 7.37
CA TYR A 130 15.68 3.52 7.91
C TYR A 130 15.11 2.53 8.93
N SER A 131 15.87 1.48 9.30
CA SER A 131 15.51 0.49 10.33
C SER A 131 14.11 -0.08 10.11
N VAL A 132 13.90 -0.65 8.95
CA VAL A 132 12.57 -0.94 8.38
C VAL A 132 11.76 -1.96 9.18
N GLY A 133 12.43 -2.89 9.85
CA GLY A 133 11.75 -3.80 10.79
C GLY A 133 11.03 -3.10 11.94
N SER A 134 11.40 -1.85 12.25
CA SER A 134 10.70 -1.01 13.23
C SER A 134 9.39 -0.44 12.71
N LEU A 135 9.31 -0.08 11.42
CA LEU A 135 8.06 0.33 10.76
C LEU A 135 7.05 -0.83 10.73
N GLU A 136 7.55 -2.05 10.52
CA GLU A 136 6.72 -3.26 10.47
C GLU A 136 6.13 -3.63 11.84
N ARG A 137 6.86 -3.38 12.94
CA ARG A 137 6.46 -3.70 14.31
C ARG A 137 5.80 -2.54 15.06
N HIS A 138 5.49 -1.42 14.39
CA HIS A 138 5.04 -0.18 15.05
C HIS A 138 6.00 0.32 16.14
N GLN A 139 7.30 -0.02 16.04
CA GLN A 139 8.36 0.40 16.96
C GLN A 139 8.92 1.75 16.51
N LEU A 140 8.07 2.77 16.44
CA LEU A 140 8.45 4.11 16.03
C LEU A 140 8.69 5.03 17.24
N PRO A 141 9.60 6.01 17.14
CA PRO A 141 10.41 6.37 15.96
C PRO A 141 11.58 5.41 15.71
N SER A 142 11.87 5.12 14.43
CA SER A 142 13.08 4.38 14.05
C SER A 142 14.28 5.33 13.93
N PRO A 143 15.54 4.86 14.09
CA PRO A 143 16.72 5.72 14.06
C PRO A 143 16.84 6.63 12.83
N GLY A 144 16.40 6.18 11.65
CA GLY A 144 16.45 6.94 10.40
C GLY A 144 15.24 7.83 10.11
N LEU A 145 14.23 7.85 11.00
CA LEU A 145 12.98 8.57 10.80
C LEU A 145 12.76 9.64 11.87
N ARG A 146 12.20 10.78 11.47
CA ARG A 146 11.64 11.79 12.36
C ARG A 146 10.15 11.89 12.16
N ARG A 147 9.43 12.17 13.25
CA ARG A 147 8.01 12.49 13.20
C ARG A 147 7.86 13.95 12.73
N VAL A 148 6.89 14.20 11.86
CA VAL A 148 6.47 15.53 11.42
C VAL A 148 4.99 15.73 11.70
N LEU A 149 4.53 16.98 11.72
CA LEU A 149 3.10 17.26 11.83
C LEU A 149 2.39 16.88 10.52
N PRO A 150 1.11 16.47 10.54
CA PRO A 150 0.33 16.29 9.32
C PRO A 150 0.31 17.55 8.43
N SER A 151 0.32 18.74 9.03
CA SER A 151 0.42 20.02 8.32
C SER A 151 1.79 20.27 7.66
N GLU A 152 2.80 19.50 8.00
CA GLU A 152 4.14 19.61 7.41
C GLU A 152 4.43 18.47 6.44
N ALA A 153 3.51 17.51 6.30
CA ALA A 153 3.70 16.34 5.45
C ALA A 153 3.98 16.74 4.00
N ARG A 154 4.86 16.01 3.32
CA ARG A 154 5.26 16.22 1.92
C ARG A 154 5.21 14.92 1.16
N ALA A 155 5.27 15.01 -0.17
CA ALA A 155 5.40 13.83 -1.03
C ALA A 155 6.56 12.93 -0.56
N GLY A 156 6.28 11.64 -0.35
CA GLY A 156 7.25 10.68 0.17
C GLY A 156 7.18 10.41 1.68
N ASP A 157 6.48 11.25 2.46
CA ASP A 157 6.29 10.99 3.89
C ASP A 157 5.35 9.80 4.13
N LEU A 158 5.51 9.14 5.28
CA LEU A 158 4.72 7.98 5.67
C LEU A 158 3.61 8.38 6.63
N PHE A 159 2.36 8.07 6.31
CA PHE A 159 1.28 8.06 7.31
C PHE A 159 1.19 6.66 7.92
N ILE A 160 1.33 6.59 9.25
CA ILE A 160 1.12 5.37 10.01
C ILE A 160 -0.17 5.53 10.80
N LEU A 161 -1.13 4.67 10.48
CA LEU A 161 -2.46 4.66 11.06
C LEU A 161 -2.58 3.45 12.00
N SER A 162 -2.97 3.69 13.24
CA SER A 162 -3.23 2.65 14.24
C SER A 162 -4.70 2.23 14.24
N GLY A 163 -4.95 0.99 14.62
CA GLY A 163 -6.26 0.34 14.56
C GLY A 163 -6.11 -1.16 14.44
N ASN A 164 -7.22 -1.88 14.28
CA ASN A 164 -7.21 -3.32 14.03
C ASN A 164 -8.00 -3.66 12.76
N PRO A 165 -7.35 -3.87 11.61
CA PRO A 165 -5.90 -3.78 11.39
C PRO A 165 -5.43 -2.32 11.29
N GLY A 166 -4.16 -2.09 11.64
CA GLY A 166 -3.48 -0.82 11.35
C GLY A 166 -3.25 -0.65 9.84
N HIS A 167 -2.96 0.57 9.41
CA HIS A 167 -2.77 0.88 7.99
C HIS A 167 -1.57 1.78 7.77
N LYS A 168 -0.96 1.69 6.57
CA LYS A 168 0.19 2.50 6.20
C LYS A 168 -0.04 3.05 4.80
N THR A 169 0.23 4.34 4.62
CA THR A 169 0.16 5.01 3.32
C THR A 169 1.39 5.88 3.10
N ILE A 170 1.66 6.22 1.85
CA ILE A 170 2.70 7.18 1.48
C ILE A 170 2.05 8.43 0.90
N VAL A 171 2.50 9.61 1.33
CA VAL A 171 1.97 10.89 0.88
C VAL A 171 2.39 11.13 -0.56
N HIS A 172 1.41 11.46 -1.41
CA HIS A 172 1.63 11.92 -2.76
C HIS A 172 1.65 13.45 -2.82
N SER A 173 0.66 14.09 -2.18
CA SER A 173 0.60 15.56 -2.08
C SER A 173 -0.08 15.98 -0.78
N ASN A 174 0.26 17.17 -0.30
CA ASN A 174 -0.34 17.84 0.84
C ASN A 174 -0.43 19.34 0.51
N ARG A 175 -1.64 19.89 0.44
CA ARG A 175 -1.84 21.30 0.13
C ARG A 175 -2.94 21.90 0.99
N GLU A 176 -2.78 23.17 1.32
CA GLU A 176 -3.85 23.94 1.93
C GLU A 176 -4.79 24.48 0.85
N VAL A 177 -6.09 24.47 1.15
CA VAL A 177 -7.13 25.02 0.30
C VAL A 177 -8.02 25.89 1.18
N VAL A 178 -8.06 27.18 0.87
CA VAL A 178 -8.98 28.14 1.47
C VAL A 178 -10.11 28.37 0.48
N THR A 179 -11.36 28.27 0.93
CA THR A 179 -12.52 28.51 0.08
C THR A 179 -13.58 29.31 0.81
N THR A 180 -14.25 30.21 0.09
CA THR A 180 -15.49 30.88 0.51
C THR A 180 -16.73 30.23 -0.08
N ASP A 181 -16.55 29.22 -0.94
CA ASP A 181 -17.63 28.58 -1.66
C ASP A 181 -18.34 27.55 -0.78
N ARG A 182 -19.66 27.43 -1.00
CA ARG A 182 -20.49 26.41 -0.34
C ARG A 182 -20.20 24.98 -0.77
N LYS A 183 -19.43 24.82 -1.85
CA LYS A 183 -19.04 23.53 -2.41
C LYS A 183 -17.60 23.63 -2.86
N LEU A 184 -16.80 22.64 -2.50
CA LEU A 184 -15.41 22.51 -2.96
C LEU A 184 -15.27 21.20 -3.72
N ASN A 185 -14.80 21.28 -4.97
CA ASN A 185 -14.44 20.12 -5.77
C ASN A 185 -12.92 19.96 -5.74
N VAL A 186 -12.45 18.80 -5.29
CA VAL A 186 -11.04 18.45 -5.26
C VAL A 186 -10.84 17.17 -6.05
N SER A 187 -10.07 17.25 -7.13
CA SER A 187 -9.73 16.11 -7.98
C SER A 187 -10.96 15.33 -8.47
N GLY A 188 -12.05 16.05 -8.79
CA GLY A 188 -13.31 15.47 -9.27
C GLY A 188 -14.27 15.00 -8.17
N ARG A 189 -13.89 15.10 -6.89
CA ARG A 189 -14.74 14.71 -5.75
C ARG A 189 -15.28 15.95 -5.03
N VAL A 190 -16.58 15.95 -4.76
CA VAL A 190 -17.26 17.06 -4.07
C VAL A 190 -17.22 16.85 -2.56
N ILE A 191 -16.66 17.83 -1.84
CA ILE A 191 -16.67 17.87 -0.37
C ILE A 191 -18.01 18.43 0.11
N PRO A 192 -18.75 17.73 1.01
CA PRO A 192 -20.04 18.20 1.49
C PRO A 192 -19.98 19.56 2.20
N GLU A 193 -20.96 20.43 1.96
CA GLU A 193 -21.08 21.74 2.64
C GLU A 193 -21.08 21.60 4.16
N THR A 194 -21.71 20.54 4.68
CA THR A 194 -21.76 20.23 6.11
C THR A 194 -20.36 20.04 6.71
N PHE A 195 -19.43 19.45 5.98
CA PHE A 195 -18.04 19.29 6.42
C PHE A 195 -17.26 20.61 6.31
N LEU A 196 -17.48 21.40 5.25
CA LEU A 196 -16.83 22.70 5.08
C LEU A 196 -17.19 23.67 6.21
N ARG A 197 -18.45 23.66 6.65
CA ARG A 197 -18.95 24.54 7.72
C ARG A 197 -18.67 24.03 9.13
N ALA A 198 -18.32 22.75 9.28
CA ALA A 198 -18.06 22.20 10.59
C ALA A 198 -16.91 22.99 11.25
N GLY A 199 -17.15 23.55 12.45
CA GLY A 199 -16.16 24.38 13.15
C GLY A 199 -16.23 25.89 12.89
N PHE A 200 -17.12 26.37 12.02
CA PHE A 200 -17.33 27.80 11.75
C PHE A 200 -18.79 28.22 11.98
N PRO A 201 -19.17 28.66 13.20
CA PRO A 201 -20.54 29.08 13.49
C PRO A 201 -20.99 30.28 12.64
N ASP A 202 -20.08 31.19 12.32
CA ASP A 202 -20.37 32.45 11.60
C ASP A 202 -20.14 32.37 10.07
N GLY A 203 -19.76 31.21 9.56
CA GLY A 203 -19.51 30.97 8.14
C GLY A 203 -18.07 31.21 7.69
N TYR A 204 -17.88 31.07 6.38
CA TYR A 204 -16.64 31.07 5.59
C TYR A 204 -15.63 32.19 5.89
N PRO A 205 -14.33 32.04 5.54
CA PRO A 205 -13.74 30.96 4.72
C PRO A 205 -13.44 29.67 5.49
N ALA A 206 -13.62 28.53 4.82
CA ALA A 206 -13.19 27.24 5.32
C ALA A 206 -11.75 26.98 4.86
N THR A 207 -10.86 26.68 5.80
CA THR A 207 -9.49 26.24 5.51
C THR A 207 -9.40 24.73 5.66
N LEU A 208 -9.13 24.05 4.55
CA LEU A 208 -8.88 22.61 4.53
C LEU A 208 -7.42 22.33 4.23
N ARG A 209 -6.98 21.18 4.71
CA ARG A 209 -5.77 20.54 4.21
C ARG A 209 -6.15 19.31 3.40
N VAL A 210 -5.69 19.26 2.17
CA VAL A 210 -5.99 18.21 1.21
C VAL A 210 -4.76 17.34 1.07
N PHE A 211 -4.92 16.05 1.36
CA PHE A 211 -3.91 15.03 1.18
C PHE A 211 -4.31 14.10 0.06
N GLU A 212 -3.41 13.88 -0.89
CA GLU A 212 -3.47 12.71 -1.75
C GLU A 212 -2.43 11.72 -1.25
N VAL A 213 -2.84 10.47 -1.05
CA VAL A 213 -1.96 9.41 -0.53
C VAL A 213 -2.10 8.17 -1.39
N ASP A 214 -1.00 7.45 -1.56
CA ASP A 214 -1.06 6.11 -2.15
C ASP A 214 -1.36 5.12 -1.02
N SER A 215 -2.60 4.61 -1.03
CA SER A 215 -3.16 3.67 -0.07
C SER A 215 -3.33 2.31 -0.74
N SER A 216 -3.27 1.23 0.03
CA SER A 216 -3.46 -0.13 -0.49
C SER A 216 -4.46 -0.94 0.30
N TRP A 217 -5.07 -1.94 -0.33
CA TRP A 217 -6.02 -2.86 0.29
C TRP A 217 -5.81 -4.28 -0.22
N GLY A 218 -6.16 -5.24 0.64
CA GLY A 218 -6.08 -6.65 0.30
C GLY A 218 -7.19 -7.10 -0.63
N ALA A 219 -6.97 -8.25 -1.25
CA ALA A 219 -7.89 -8.86 -2.20
C ALA A 219 -9.16 -9.50 -1.61
N GLY A 220 -9.41 -9.37 -0.30
CA GLY A 220 -10.57 -10.00 0.34
C GLY A 220 -10.50 -11.53 0.32
N GLU A 221 -11.63 -12.19 0.61
CA GLU A 221 -11.73 -13.66 0.73
C GLU A 221 -11.41 -14.40 -0.57
N ALA A 222 -11.79 -13.81 -1.70
CA ALA A 222 -11.76 -14.47 -3.01
C ALA A 222 -10.60 -14.02 -3.92
N GLY A 223 -9.63 -13.24 -3.41
CA GLY A 223 -8.53 -12.77 -4.25
C GLY A 223 -8.99 -11.78 -5.34
N HIS A 224 -9.91 -10.87 -5.00
CA HIS A 224 -10.50 -9.91 -5.94
C HIS A 224 -9.44 -9.11 -6.72
N PRO A 225 -9.63 -8.92 -8.04
CA PRO A 225 -8.67 -8.23 -8.91
C PRO A 225 -8.54 -6.74 -8.60
N GLU A 226 -9.55 -6.17 -7.95
CA GLU A 226 -9.59 -4.77 -7.50
C GLU A 226 -8.55 -4.50 -6.40
N ALA A 227 -7.95 -5.52 -5.78
CA ALA A 227 -6.87 -5.36 -4.80
C ALA A 227 -5.70 -4.59 -5.39
N GLY A 228 -5.09 -3.71 -4.60
CA GLY A 228 -3.97 -2.96 -5.12
C GLY A 228 -3.64 -1.73 -4.33
N VAL A 229 -3.05 -0.78 -5.07
CA VAL A 229 -2.75 0.57 -4.62
C VAL A 229 -3.60 1.53 -5.42
N LYS A 230 -4.18 2.52 -4.75
CA LYS A 230 -4.88 3.64 -5.38
C LYS A 230 -4.55 4.91 -4.65
N ARG A 231 -4.57 5.98 -5.44
CA ARG A 231 -4.51 7.32 -4.91
C ARG A 231 -5.83 7.66 -4.25
N GLU A 232 -5.77 7.90 -2.96
CA GLU A 232 -6.93 8.29 -2.17
C GLU A 232 -6.82 9.72 -1.72
N LEU A 233 -7.98 10.34 -1.57
CA LEU A 233 -8.12 11.74 -1.19
C LEU A 233 -8.63 11.80 0.25
N TRP A 234 -7.83 12.43 1.11
CA TRP A 234 -8.23 12.77 2.48
C TRP A 234 -8.25 14.28 2.63
N VAL A 235 -9.17 14.78 3.43
CA VAL A 235 -9.26 16.20 3.76
C VAL A 235 -9.29 16.37 5.27
N GLN A 236 -8.58 17.35 5.80
CA GLN A 236 -8.64 17.71 7.20
C GLN A 236 -9.20 19.13 7.31
N ASN A 237 -10.30 19.29 8.01
CA ASN A 237 -10.83 20.61 8.34
C ASN A 237 -9.97 21.23 9.44
N GLN A 238 -9.30 22.34 9.15
CA GLN A 238 -8.33 22.94 10.07
C GLN A 238 -8.99 23.60 11.29
N ALA A 239 -10.28 23.91 11.25
CA ALA A 239 -10.98 24.56 12.36
C ALA A 239 -11.33 23.62 13.50
N ASN A 240 -11.65 22.36 13.19
CA ASN A 240 -12.06 21.36 14.18
C ASN A 240 -11.16 20.12 14.22
N GLY A 241 -10.17 20.03 13.32
CA GLY A 241 -9.23 18.91 13.24
C GLY A 241 -9.83 17.61 12.69
N LEU A 242 -11.12 17.59 12.31
CA LEU A 242 -11.79 16.40 11.79
C LEU A 242 -11.31 16.05 10.39
N TRP A 243 -11.31 14.76 10.10
CA TRP A 243 -10.91 14.20 8.83
C TRP A 243 -12.13 13.79 8.01
N GLY A 244 -12.01 13.98 6.70
CA GLY A 244 -12.96 13.58 5.69
C GLY A 244 -12.30 12.68 4.65
N TYR A 245 -12.97 11.62 4.25
CA TYR A 245 -12.49 10.68 3.24
C TYR A 245 -13.66 10.00 2.52
N TRP A 246 -13.40 9.33 1.41
CA TRP A 246 -14.41 8.55 0.70
C TRP A 246 -14.16 7.06 0.92
N ASN A 247 -15.20 6.33 1.28
CA ASN A 247 -15.17 4.87 1.35
C ASN A 247 -15.24 4.25 -0.05
N ASN A 248 -15.09 2.92 -0.10
CA ASN A 248 -15.21 2.14 -1.34
C ASN A 248 -16.61 2.25 -1.99
N ASP A 249 -17.65 2.58 -1.22
CA ASP A 249 -19.01 2.87 -1.68
C ASP A 249 -19.15 4.28 -2.30
N GLY A 250 -18.08 5.09 -2.29
CA GLY A 250 -18.10 6.47 -2.73
C GLY A 250 -18.75 7.44 -1.74
N ALA A 251 -19.17 6.98 -0.55
CA ALA A 251 -19.74 7.85 0.46
C ALA A 251 -18.66 8.64 1.20
N PHE A 252 -18.90 9.93 1.42
CA PHE A 252 -18.05 10.77 2.25
C PHE A 252 -18.28 10.46 3.73
N ARG A 253 -17.19 10.22 4.46
CA ARG A 253 -17.19 9.89 5.89
C ARG A 253 -16.39 10.94 6.66
N VAL A 254 -16.77 11.16 7.92
CA VAL A 254 -16.13 12.10 8.84
C VAL A 254 -15.74 11.36 10.10
N SER A 255 -14.51 11.58 10.58
CA SER A 255 -13.95 10.87 11.74
C SER A 255 -12.80 11.68 12.39
N ALA A 256 -12.23 11.14 13.47
CA ALA A 256 -11.07 11.72 14.15
C ALA A 256 -9.74 11.54 13.37
N GLY A 257 -9.70 10.61 12.41
CA GLY A 257 -8.55 10.34 11.55
C GLY A 257 -8.95 9.55 10.29
N PRO A 258 -8.12 9.51 9.23
CA PRO A 258 -8.47 8.86 7.97
C PRO A 258 -8.93 7.41 8.17
N TYR A 259 -9.98 6.98 7.47
CA TYR A 259 -10.56 5.63 7.57
C TYR A 259 -11.05 5.20 8.97
N ASP A 260 -11.33 6.17 9.84
CA ASP A 260 -11.65 5.92 11.26
C ASP A 260 -10.47 5.28 12.03
N HIS A 261 -9.25 5.47 11.52
CA HIS A 261 -8.02 5.09 12.21
C HIS A 261 -7.42 6.28 12.94
N ALA A 262 -6.83 6.01 14.11
CA ALA A 262 -6.01 7.00 14.78
C ALA A 262 -4.68 7.18 14.02
N ILE A 263 -4.17 8.41 13.97
CA ILE A 263 -2.87 8.68 13.35
C ILE A 263 -1.78 8.44 14.42
N ASP A 264 -1.06 7.33 14.27
CA ASP A 264 0.12 7.04 15.10
C ASP A 264 1.22 8.08 14.83
N GLY A 265 1.44 8.42 13.56
CA GLY A 265 2.30 9.54 13.19
C GLY A 265 2.48 9.72 11.69
N VAL A 266 3.07 10.87 11.33
CA VAL A 266 3.61 11.12 10.00
C VAL A 266 5.13 11.11 10.10
N TYR A 267 5.81 10.36 9.25
CA TYR A 267 7.25 10.13 9.36
C TYR A 267 7.99 10.51 8.08
N ARG A 268 9.11 11.19 8.26
CA ARG A 268 10.06 11.59 7.22
C ARG A 268 11.43 11.03 7.52
N GLY A 269 12.25 10.84 6.49
CA GLY A 269 13.68 10.59 6.64
C GLY A 269 14.38 11.72 7.39
N LYS A 270 15.30 11.39 8.29
CA LYS A 270 16.08 12.42 9.02
C LYS A 270 17.07 13.17 8.13
N ASP A 271 17.43 12.56 7.01
CA ASP A 271 18.25 13.11 5.93
C ASP A 271 17.54 14.21 5.13
N GLU A 272 16.22 14.39 5.33
CA GLU A 272 15.43 15.38 4.62
C GLU A 272 15.13 16.63 5.49
N PRO A 273 15.21 17.85 4.90
CA PRO A 273 14.94 19.12 5.59
C PRO A 273 13.48 19.30 6.02
#